data_AF-A0A920QN01-F1
#
_entry.id   AF-A0A920QN01-F1
#
_cell.length_a   1.000
_cell.length_b   1.000
_cell.length_c   1.000
_cell.angle_alpha   90.00
_cell.angle_beta   90.00
_cell.angle_gamma   90.00
#
_symmetry.space_group_name_H-M   'P 1'
#
loop_
_entity.id
_entity.type
_entity.pdbx_description
1 polymer ?
#
loop_
_entity_poly.entity_id
_entity_poly.type
_entity_poly.pdbx_seq_one_letter_code
_entity_poly.pdbx_strand_id
1 'polypeptide(L)'
;MDKSQQSISKVDVAVIGAGSAGLPAFRAAHMHTENVVLVEGGIYGTTCARVGCMPSKLLIAAAEAAHSIENASKFGVYSSKPIINGQDVMRRVRSERDRFVGFVLESVENIDPKHNYRGHARFLDDHTIQ
;
A
#
# COMPACT_ATOMS: atom_id res chain seq x y z
N MET A 1 -20.94 -5.39 28.02
CA MET A 1 -21.17 -4.08 27.36
C MET A 1 -20.49 -3.04 28.21
N ASP A 2 -19.26 -2.67 27.84
CA ASP A 2 -18.58 -1.53 28.43
C ASP A 2 -18.17 -0.62 27.27
N LYS A 3 -18.92 0.47 27.11
CA LYS A 3 -18.65 1.56 26.16
C LYS A 3 -17.71 2.54 26.86
N SER A 4 -16.49 2.10 27.13
CA SER A 4 -15.46 2.91 27.76
C SER A 4 -15.03 4.03 26.80
N GLN A 5 -15.63 5.20 27.01
CA GLN A 5 -15.12 6.53 26.70
C GLN A 5 -14.47 6.72 25.33
N GLN A 6 -15.30 6.99 24.32
CA GLN A 6 -14.88 7.77 23.16
C GLN A 6 -14.51 9.19 23.64
N SER A 7 -13.26 9.41 23.99
CA SER A 7 -12.75 10.75 24.24
C SER A 7 -12.77 11.52 22.92
N ILE A 8 -13.58 12.58 22.84
CA ILE A 8 -13.58 13.49 21.69
C ILE A 8 -12.22 14.20 21.69
N SER A 9 -11.29 13.75 20.85
CA SER A 9 -10.03 14.45 20.61
C SER A 9 -10.24 15.49 19.53
N LYS A 10 -10.12 16.77 19.90
CA LYS A 10 -10.03 17.85 18.90
C LYS A 10 -8.65 17.82 18.26
N VAL A 11 -8.61 17.57 16.96
CA VAL A 11 -7.40 17.52 16.15
C VAL A 11 -7.40 18.64 15.12
N ASP A 12 -6.23 19.09 14.70
CA ASP A 12 -6.11 20.10 13.64
C ASP A 12 -6.35 19.46 12.27
N VAL A 13 -5.86 18.21 12.10
CA VAL A 13 -6.02 17.43 10.87
C VAL A 13 -6.28 15.96 11.22
N ALA A 14 -7.35 15.40 10.64
CA ALA A 14 -7.62 13.97 10.63
C ALA A 14 -7.44 13.41 9.22
N VAL A 15 -6.55 12.44 9.04
CA VAL A 15 -6.32 11.74 7.77
C VAL A 15 -7.00 10.38 7.83
N ILE A 16 -7.97 10.15 6.93
CA ILE A 16 -8.69 8.87 6.84
C ILE A 16 -8.06 8.01 5.72
N GLY A 17 -7.45 6.91 6.13
CA GLY A 17 -6.81 5.90 5.27
C GLY A 17 -5.30 6.07 5.16
N ALA A 18 -4.54 5.05 5.56
CA ALA A 18 -3.08 4.94 5.42
C ALA A 18 -2.65 4.38 4.05
N GLY A 19 -3.29 4.90 2.99
CA GLY A 19 -2.98 4.57 1.61
C GLY A 19 -1.85 5.44 1.03
N SER A 20 -1.64 5.33 -0.29
CA SER A 20 -0.63 6.11 -1.01
C SER A 20 -0.85 7.62 -0.94
N ALA A 21 -2.08 8.08 -0.70
CA ALA A 21 -2.39 9.49 -0.47
C ALA A 21 -2.28 9.89 1.01
N GLY A 22 -2.82 9.07 1.91
CA GLY A 22 -2.92 9.44 3.33
C GLY A 22 -1.60 9.44 4.08
N LEU A 23 -0.68 8.50 3.81
CA LEU A 23 0.63 8.49 4.48
C LEU A 23 1.45 9.77 4.18
N PRO A 24 1.58 10.21 2.91
CA PRO A 24 2.19 11.51 2.61
C PRO A 24 1.42 12.70 3.19
N ALA A 25 0.09 12.69 3.14
CA ALA A 25 -0.73 13.77 3.68
C ALA A 25 -0.55 13.92 5.21
N PHE A 26 -0.52 12.80 5.94
CA PHE A 26 -0.22 12.76 7.37
C PHE A 26 1.15 13.36 7.67
N ARG A 27 2.20 12.91 6.97
CA ARG A 27 3.56 13.44 7.14
C ARG A 27 3.62 14.93 6.85
N ALA A 28 2.97 15.39 5.78
CA ALA A 28 2.94 16.79 5.41
C ALA A 28 2.23 17.66 6.46
N ALA A 29 1.07 17.23 6.95
CA ALA A 29 0.36 17.92 8.03
C ALA A 29 1.20 17.94 9.32
N HIS A 30 1.89 16.85 9.63
CA HIS A 30 2.72 16.73 10.83
C HIS A 30 3.93 17.66 10.83
N MET A 31 4.42 18.10 9.66
CA MET A 31 5.44 19.15 9.58
C MET A 31 4.95 20.52 10.08
N HIS A 32 3.63 20.74 10.19
CA HIS A 32 3.03 22.01 10.58
C HIS A 32 2.37 21.99 11.96
N THR A 33 1.95 20.81 12.44
CA THR A 33 1.34 20.64 13.76
C THR A 33 1.54 19.23 14.31
N GLU A 34 1.70 19.12 15.62
CA GLU A 34 1.72 17.84 16.35
C GLU A 34 0.30 17.27 16.51
N ASN A 35 -0.76 18.07 16.34
CA ASN A 35 -2.15 17.67 16.58
C ASN A 35 -2.80 17.03 15.35
N VAL A 36 -2.17 15.97 14.83
CA VAL A 36 -2.58 15.26 13.61
C VAL A 36 -2.83 13.79 13.94
N VAL A 37 -3.86 13.20 13.34
CA VAL A 37 -4.16 11.77 13.48
C VAL A 37 -4.34 11.10 12.11
N LEU A 38 -3.95 9.83 12.04
CA LEU A 38 -4.14 8.93 10.91
C LEU A 38 -5.04 7.78 11.35
N VAL A 39 -6.10 7.52 10.57
CA VAL A 39 -7.06 6.44 10.85
C VAL A 39 -7.00 5.40 9.75
N GLU A 40 -6.75 4.13 10.08
CA GLU A 40 -6.76 3.04 9.09
C GLU A 40 -7.52 1.81 9.63
N GLY A 41 -8.51 1.35 8.87
CA GLY A 41 -9.35 0.20 9.25
C GLY A 41 -8.90 -1.11 8.61
N GLY A 42 -8.31 -1.03 7.43
CA GLY A 42 -7.84 -2.17 6.66
C GLY A 42 -6.40 -2.58 7.00
N ILE A 43 -5.82 -3.35 6.09
CA ILE A 43 -4.47 -3.89 6.23
C ILE A 43 -3.47 -2.86 5.69
N TYR A 44 -2.52 -2.45 6.53
CA TYR A 44 -1.41 -1.58 6.12
C TYR A 44 -0.58 -2.18 4.99
N GLY A 45 0.12 -1.31 4.26
CA GLY A 45 0.90 -1.70 3.08
C GLY A 45 0.50 -0.97 1.80
N THR A 46 -0.53 -0.12 1.85
CA THR A 46 -1.20 0.51 0.69
C THR A 46 -1.80 -0.48 -0.30
N THR A 47 -2.86 -0.07 -1.02
CA THR A 47 -3.37 -0.85 -2.16
C THR A 47 -2.31 -1.00 -3.24
N CYS A 48 -1.56 0.08 -3.53
CA CYS A 48 -0.52 0.13 -4.56
C CYS A 48 0.50 -1.01 -4.40
N ALA A 49 1.07 -1.17 -3.20
CA ALA A 49 2.06 -2.22 -2.96
C ALA A 49 1.41 -3.59 -2.77
N ARG A 50 0.27 -3.70 -2.08
CA ARG A 50 -0.30 -5.02 -1.73
C ARG A 50 -0.92 -5.77 -2.90
N VAL A 51 -1.75 -5.08 -3.68
CA VAL A 51 -2.67 -5.71 -4.64
C VAL A 51 -2.91 -4.85 -5.89
N GLY A 52 -2.15 -3.76 -6.05
CA GLY A 52 -2.32 -2.80 -7.13
C GLY A 52 -1.11 -2.76 -8.06
N CYS A 53 -0.53 -1.57 -8.18
CA CYS A 53 0.51 -1.27 -9.15
C CYS A 53 1.70 -2.23 -9.05
N MET A 54 2.24 -2.45 -7.86
CA MET A 54 3.48 -3.24 -7.69
C MET A 54 3.35 -4.69 -8.20
N PRO A 55 2.40 -5.51 -7.70
CA PRO A 55 2.23 -6.88 -8.23
C PRO A 55 1.80 -6.88 -9.71
N SER A 56 1.02 -5.87 -10.16
CA SER A 56 0.64 -5.79 -11.58
C SER A 56 1.85 -5.60 -12.49
N LYS A 57 2.82 -4.77 -12.11
CA LYS A 57 4.01 -4.51 -12.93
C LYS A 57 5.03 -5.64 -12.87
N LEU A 58 5.11 -6.37 -11.77
CA LEU A 58 5.88 -7.60 -11.69
C LEU A 58 5.35 -8.68 -12.64
N LEU A 59 4.02 -8.83 -12.72
CA LEU A 59 3.40 -9.78 -13.65
C LEU A 59 3.58 -9.36 -15.11
N ILE A 60 3.44 -8.05 -15.40
CA ILE A 60 3.71 -7.50 -16.74
C ILE A 60 5.17 -7.75 -17.14
N ALA A 61 6.15 -7.52 -16.24
CA ALA A 61 7.55 -7.78 -16.55
C ALA A 61 7.83 -9.26 -16.91
N ALA A 62 7.16 -10.20 -16.23
CA ALA A 62 7.27 -11.62 -16.60
C ALA A 62 6.66 -11.90 -17.98
N ALA A 63 5.52 -11.27 -18.31
CA ALA A 63 4.89 -11.40 -19.62
C ALA A 63 5.76 -10.76 -20.73
N GLU A 64 6.35 -9.59 -20.49
CA GLU A 64 7.26 -8.92 -21.42
C GLU A 64 8.52 -9.75 -21.70
N ALA A 65 9.05 -10.45 -20.70
CA ALA A 65 10.18 -11.36 -20.90
C ALA A 65 9.82 -12.51 -21.85
N ALA A 66 8.67 -13.17 -21.65
CA ALA A 66 8.19 -14.23 -22.54
C ALA A 66 7.93 -13.69 -23.96
N HIS A 67 7.26 -12.54 -24.06
CA HIS A 67 6.96 -11.89 -25.33
C HIS A 67 8.24 -11.51 -26.09
N SER A 68 9.28 -11.05 -25.39
CA SER A 68 10.56 -10.70 -26.00
C SER A 68 11.26 -11.90 -26.61
N ILE A 69 11.24 -13.06 -25.93
CA ILE A 69 11.78 -14.33 -26.45
C ILE A 69 11.06 -14.72 -27.74
N GLU A 70 9.73 -14.65 -27.77
CA GLU A 70 8.93 -15.00 -28.96
C GLU A 70 9.21 -14.08 -30.17
N ASN A 71 9.59 -12.83 -29.92
CA ASN A 71 9.86 -11.84 -30.97
C ASN A 71 11.34 -11.69 -31.33
N ALA A 72 12.24 -12.46 -30.69
CA ALA A 72 13.69 -12.31 -30.84
C ALA A 72 14.16 -12.53 -32.29
N SER A 73 13.47 -13.36 -33.06
CA SER A 73 13.82 -13.70 -34.45
C SER A 73 13.79 -12.49 -35.39
N LYS A 74 13.00 -11.45 -35.07
CA LYS A 74 12.97 -10.18 -35.81
C LYS A 74 14.31 -9.44 -35.79
N PHE A 75 15.16 -9.76 -34.81
CA PHE A 75 16.51 -9.20 -34.65
C PHE A 75 17.60 -10.21 -35.05
N GLY A 76 17.24 -11.32 -35.70
CA GLY A 76 18.19 -12.39 -36.04
C GLY A 76 18.61 -13.27 -34.85
N VAL A 77 17.93 -13.16 -33.70
CA VAL A 77 18.18 -14.00 -32.51
C VAL A 77 17.15 -15.13 -32.49
N TYR A 78 17.60 -16.37 -32.61
CA TYR A 78 16.72 -17.53 -32.66
C TYR A 78 16.68 -18.25 -31.31
N SER A 79 15.48 -18.57 -30.84
CA SER A 79 15.25 -19.35 -29.61
C SER A 79 14.12 -20.34 -29.82
N SER A 80 14.02 -21.33 -28.93
CA SER A 80 12.79 -22.11 -28.77
C SER A 80 11.68 -21.25 -28.13
N LYS A 81 10.44 -21.74 -28.21
CA LYS A 81 9.31 -21.11 -27.51
C LYS A 81 9.57 -21.12 -25.99
N PRO A 82 9.23 -20.03 -25.27
CA PRO A 82 9.42 -19.98 -23.83
C PRO A 82 8.51 -21.00 -23.13
N ILE A 83 9.06 -21.66 -22.10
CA ILE A 83 8.29 -22.51 -21.18
C ILE A 83 7.92 -21.65 -19.97
N ILE A 84 6.63 -21.43 -19.74
CA ILE A 84 6.14 -20.56 -18.68
C ILE A 84 5.70 -21.43 -17.50
N ASN A 85 6.49 -21.43 -16.42
CA ASN A 85 6.04 -21.98 -15.14
C ASN A 85 5.29 -20.89 -14.33
N GLY A 86 3.96 -20.92 -14.40
CA GLY A 86 3.11 -19.97 -13.69
C GLY A 86 3.31 -19.97 -12.16
N GLN A 87 3.69 -21.10 -11.58
CA GLN A 87 3.97 -21.17 -10.13
C GLN A 87 5.23 -20.38 -9.77
N ASP A 88 6.30 -20.49 -10.56
CA ASP A 88 7.54 -19.76 -10.33
C ASP A 88 7.35 -18.25 -10.59
N VAL A 89 6.60 -17.88 -11.63
CA VAL A 89 6.21 -16.48 -11.89
C VAL A 89 5.47 -15.91 -10.69
N MET A 90 4.42 -16.59 -10.22
CA MET A 90 3.64 -16.08 -9.09
C MET A 90 4.41 -16.11 -7.78
N ARG A 91 5.37 -17.03 -7.58
CA ARG A 91 6.28 -17.01 -6.43
C ARG A 91 7.13 -15.74 -6.43
N ARG A 92 7.69 -15.37 -7.59
CA ARG A 92 8.47 -14.13 -7.75
C ARG A 92 7.62 -12.88 -7.53
N VAL A 93 6.43 -12.82 -8.15
CA VAL A 93 5.50 -11.70 -8.00
C VAL A 93 5.14 -11.49 -6.53
N ARG A 94 4.77 -12.55 -5.81
CA ARG A 94 4.39 -12.47 -4.38
C ARG A 94 5.57 -12.09 -3.50
N SER A 95 6.75 -12.68 -3.72
CA SER A 95 7.96 -12.35 -2.97
C SER A 95 8.36 -10.88 -3.08
N GLU A 96 8.38 -10.32 -4.29
CA GLU A 96 8.72 -8.90 -4.48
C GLU A 96 7.60 -7.98 -3.99
N ARG A 97 6.33 -8.38 -4.19
CA ARG A 97 5.18 -7.68 -3.58
C ARG A 97 5.35 -7.57 -2.07
N ASP A 98 5.64 -8.67 -1.39
CA ASP A 98 5.81 -8.71 0.07
C ASP A 98 6.97 -7.82 0.52
N ARG A 99 8.08 -7.81 -0.23
CA ARG A 99 9.20 -6.87 0.01
C ARG A 99 8.77 -5.41 -0.07
N PHE A 100 8.02 -5.03 -1.11
CA PHE A 100 7.52 -3.65 -1.25
C PHE A 100 6.52 -3.26 -0.14
N VAL A 101 5.68 -4.20 0.27
CA VAL A 101 4.78 -4.00 1.42
C VAL A 101 5.58 -3.78 2.70
N GLY A 102 6.68 -4.51 2.90
CA GLY A 102 7.57 -4.37 4.07
C GLY A 102 8.04 -2.92 4.30
N PHE A 103 8.47 -2.21 3.25
CA PHE A 103 8.90 -0.81 3.37
C PHE A 103 7.78 0.13 3.83
N VAL A 104 6.53 -0.17 3.44
CA VAL A 104 5.36 0.60 3.90
C VAL A 104 5.04 0.29 5.35
N LEU A 105 5.16 -0.98 5.77
CA LEU A 105 4.91 -1.38 7.16
C LEU A 105 5.92 -0.73 8.10
N GLU A 106 7.22 -0.76 7.77
CA GLU A 106 8.25 -0.07 8.53
C GLU A 106 7.96 1.45 8.64
N SER A 107 7.50 2.06 7.56
CA SER A 107 7.05 3.45 7.53
C SER A 107 5.87 3.75 8.47
N VAL A 108 4.98 2.80 8.70
CA VAL A 108 3.82 2.92 9.59
C VAL A 108 4.21 2.63 11.03
N GLU A 109 5.07 1.64 11.27
CA GLU A 109 5.57 1.25 12.60
C GLU A 109 6.36 2.38 13.27
N ASN A 110 6.97 3.26 12.47
CA ASN A 110 7.66 4.45 12.95
C ASN A 110 6.74 5.64 13.29
N ILE A 111 5.43 5.52 13.10
CA ILE A 111 4.46 6.56 13.52
C ILE A 111 4.17 6.37 15.01
N ASP A 112 4.30 7.44 15.80
CA ASP A 112 3.95 7.42 17.23
C ASP A 112 2.50 6.91 17.39
N PRO A 113 2.27 5.86 18.22
CA PRO A 113 0.94 5.28 18.42
C PRO A 113 -0.15 6.30 18.79
N LYS A 114 0.21 7.43 19.42
CA LYS A 114 -0.75 8.49 19.74
C LYS A 114 -1.39 9.14 18.51
N HIS A 115 -0.73 9.07 17.36
CA HIS A 115 -1.23 9.59 16.08
C HIS A 115 -1.92 8.53 15.23
N ASN A 116 -1.80 7.23 15.56
CA ASN A 116 -2.23 6.15 14.68
C ASN A 116 -3.40 5.37 15.27
N TYR A 117 -4.59 5.60 14.72
CA TYR A 117 -5.84 4.99 15.16
C TYR A 117 -6.24 3.85 14.22
N ARG A 118 -6.54 2.69 14.81
CA ARG A 118 -7.06 1.52 14.10
C ARG A 118 -8.58 1.54 14.09
N GLY A 119 -9.18 1.63 12.91
CA GLY A 119 -10.64 1.64 12.78
C GLY A 119 -11.14 2.16 11.44
N HIS A 120 -12.41 1.91 11.16
CA HIS A 120 -13.09 2.50 10.00
C HIS A 120 -13.78 3.78 10.43
N ALA A 121 -13.27 4.92 9.97
CA ALA A 121 -13.89 6.21 10.25
C ALA A 121 -15.18 6.40 9.46
N ARG A 122 -16.16 7.06 10.07
CA ARG A 122 -17.36 7.56 9.40
C ARG A 122 -17.64 9.01 9.81
N PHE A 123 -17.96 9.86 8.85
CA PHE A 123 -18.44 11.22 9.11
C PHE A 123 -19.79 11.21 9.83
N LEU A 124 -19.87 11.95 10.93
CA LEU A 124 -21.10 12.30 11.61
C LEU A 124 -21.63 13.67 11.14
N ASP A 125 -20.70 14.60 10.89
CA ASP A 125 -20.90 15.92 10.32
C ASP A 125 -19.61 16.41 9.65
N ASP A 126 -19.56 17.68 9.24
CA ASP A 126 -18.43 18.29 8.51
C ASP A 126 -17.12 18.34 9.32
N HIS A 127 -17.17 18.20 10.64
CA HIS A 127 -16.02 18.34 11.55
C HIS A 127 -15.85 17.17 12.53
N THR A 128 -16.68 16.14 12.44
CA THR A 128 -16.68 15.03 13.40
C THR A 128 -16.70 13.67 12.69
N ILE A 129 -15.78 12.79 13.10
CA ILE A 129 -15.72 11.39 12.67
C ILE A 129 -15.78 10.44 13.88
N GLN A 130 -16.35 9.25 13.68
CA GLN A 130 -16.36 8.15 14.67
C GLN A 130 -15.69 6.89 14.13
#